data_AF-A0A9W6Z1L2-F1
#
_entry.id   AF-A0A9W6Z1L2-F1
#
_cell.length_a   1.000
_cell.length_b   1.000
_cell.length_c   1.000
_cell.angle_alpha   90.00
_cell.angle_beta   90.00
_cell.angle_gamma   90.00
#
_symmetry.space_group_name_H-M   'P 1'
#
loop_
_entity.id
_entity.type
_entity.pdbx_description
1 polymer ?
#
loop_
_entity_poly.entity_id
_entity_poly.type
_entity_poly.pdbx_seq_one_letter_code
_entity_poly.pdbx_strand_id
1 'polypeptide(L)' 'MEKEYNNIQPWNFSKVLELFATNHEYENIKVSTQGELDDLLNDDEFNEDDRIRLIEVMIGEFDAPQNLIEQARISEKINE' A
#
# COMPACT_ATOMS: atom_id res chain seq x y z
N MET A 1 11.22 16.05 -11.72
CA MET A 1 10.15 17.06 -11.88
C MET A 1 8.85 16.33 -11.69
N GLU A 2 7.95 16.84 -10.85
CA GLU A 2 6.59 16.31 -10.74
C GLU A 2 5.86 16.46 -12.08
N LYS A 3 5.08 15.45 -12.46
CA LYS A 3 4.39 15.39 -13.76
C LYS A 3 2.95 14.97 -13.53
N GLU A 4 2.01 15.80 -13.97
CA GLU A 4 0.57 15.58 -13.76
C GLU A 4 0.10 14.22 -14.30
N TYR A 5 0.69 13.72 -15.38
CA TYR A 5 0.32 12.42 -15.97
C TYR A 5 0.66 11.20 -15.09
N ASN A 6 1.47 11.37 -14.04
CA ASN A 6 1.75 10.32 -13.07
C ASN A 6 0.77 10.33 -11.88
N ASN A 7 -0.02 11.39 -11.74
CA ASN A 7 -0.96 11.51 -10.63
C ASN A 7 -2.17 10.60 -10.84
N ILE A 8 -2.71 10.09 -9.73
CA ILE A 8 -3.91 9.25 -9.72
C ILE A 8 -5.02 9.90 -8.91
N GLN A 9 -6.27 9.59 -9.23
CA GLN A 9 -7.40 9.96 -8.38
C GLN A 9 -7.28 9.23 -7.03
N PRO A 10 -7.30 9.91 -5.88
CA PRO A 10 -7.31 9.24 -4.58
C PRO A 10 -8.66 8.56 -4.32
N TRP A 11 -8.61 7.32 -3.86
CA TRP A 11 -9.77 6.51 -3.51
C TRP A 11 -9.78 6.27 -2.00
N ASN A 12 -10.97 6.01 -1.44
CA ASN A 12 -11.08 5.53 -0.07
C ASN A 12 -11.00 4.00 -0.06
N PHE A 13 -9.79 3.46 0.06
CA PHE A 13 -9.56 2.01 -0.06
C PHE A 13 -10.26 1.18 1.04
N SER A 14 -10.51 1.76 2.23
CA SER A 14 -11.24 1.05 3.30
C SER A 14 -12.70 0.73 2.92
N LYS A 15 -13.25 1.37 1.88
CA LYS A 15 -14.60 1.10 1.37
C LYS A 15 -14.67 -0.02 0.36
N VAL A 16 -13.53 -0.54 -0.12
CA VAL A 16 -13.48 -1.59 -1.14
C VAL A 16 -14.11 -2.88 -0.59
N LEU A 17 -13.66 -3.35 0.58
CA LEU A 17 -14.23 -4.57 1.16
C LEU A 17 -15.67 -4.36 1.66
N GLU A 18 -16.01 -3.16 2.16
CA GLU A 18 -17.40 -2.82 2.50
C GLU A 18 -18.34 -2.96 1.29
N LEU A 19 -17.87 -2.59 0.11
CA LEU A 19 -18.66 -2.68 -1.13
C LEU A 19 -18.72 -4.11 -1.70
N PHE A 20 -17.63 -4.88 -1.60
CA PHE A 20 -17.48 -6.14 -2.34
C PHE A 20 -17.49 -7.42 -1.51
N ALA A 21 -17.26 -7.37 -0.19
CA ALA A 21 -17.17 -8.56 0.65
C ALA A 21 -18.54 -9.24 0.88
N THR A 22 -19.65 -8.56 0.61
CA THR A 22 -21.03 -9.08 0.75
C THR A 22 -21.30 -9.64 2.16
N ASN A 23 -21.37 -10.97 2.30
CA ASN A 23 -21.65 -11.68 3.56
C ASN A 23 -20.38 -12.29 4.18
N HIS A 24 -19.20 -12.07 3.61
CA HIS A 24 -17.94 -12.55 4.16
C HIS A 24 -17.44 -11.62 5.26
N GLU A 25 -16.86 -12.18 6.32
CA GLU A 25 -16.16 -11.40 7.33
C GLU A 25 -14.91 -10.77 6.71
N TYR A 26 -14.65 -9.51 7.07
CA TYR A 26 -13.53 -8.75 6.54
C TYR A 26 -13.02 -7.73 7.55
N GLU A 27 -11.80 -7.27 7.31
CA GLU A 27 -11.15 -6.25 8.11
C GLU A 27 -10.46 -5.23 7.20
N ASN A 28 -10.60 -3.93 7.50
CA ASN A 28 -9.84 -2.87 6.84
C ASN A 28 -8.97 -2.17 7.87
N ILE A 29 -7.67 -2.15 7.63
CA ILE A 29 -6.68 -1.55 8.51
C ILE A 29 -5.90 -0.50 7.73
N LYS A 30 -5.57 0.61 8.39
CA LYS A 30 -4.70 1.65 7.84
C LYS A 30 -3.50 1.81 8.75
N VAL A 31 -2.31 1.75 8.18
CA VAL A 31 -1.04 1.98 8.89
C VAL A 31 -0.28 3.10 8.20
N SER A 32 0.33 3.98 9.00
CA SER A 32 1.04 5.17 8.52
C SER A 32 2.45 5.32 9.08
N THR A 33 2.86 4.42 9.97
CA THR A 33 4.21 4.40 10.55
C THR A 33 4.78 2.99 10.54
N GLN A 34 6.11 2.90 10.60
CA GLN A 34 6.79 1.62 10.76
C GLN A 34 6.34 0.90 12.04
N GLY A 35 6.18 1.62 13.15
CA GLY A 35 5.73 1.03 14.42
C GLY A 35 4.35 0.40 14.33
N GLU A 36 3.38 1.08 13.72
CA GLU A 36 2.03 0.52 13.51
C GLU A 36 2.05 -0.73 12.63
N LEU A 37 2.89 -0.74 11.58
CA LEU A 37 3.03 -1.91 10.74
C LEU A 37 3.72 -3.06 11.47
N ASP A 38 4.77 -2.78 12.25
CA ASP A 38 5.48 -3.79 13.04
C ASP A 38 4.56 -4.36 14.13
N ASP A 39 3.80 -3.53 14.84
CA ASP A 39 2.82 -3.96 15.84
C ASP A 39 1.76 -4.87 15.20
N LEU A 40 1.23 -4.48 14.03
CA LEU A 40 0.24 -5.28 13.30
C LEU A 40 0.79 -6.65 12.87
N LEU A 41 2.01 -6.68 12.31
CA LEU A 41 2.62 -7.91 11.82
C LEU A 41 3.03 -8.87 12.95
N ASN A 42 3.20 -8.36 14.18
CA ASN A 42 3.50 -9.16 15.37
C ASN A 42 2.25 -9.51 16.20
N ASP A 43 1.06 -9.11 15.78
CA ASP A 43 -0.20 -9.43 16.47
C ASP A 43 -0.65 -10.86 16.13
N ASP A 44 -0.82 -11.70 17.14
CA ASP A 44 -1.19 -13.11 16.96
C ASP A 44 -2.59 -13.26 16.32
N GLU A 45 -3.54 -12.38 16.65
CA GLU A 45 -4.89 -12.41 16.07
C GLU A 45 -4.86 -12.05 14.57
N PHE A 46 -4.07 -11.06 14.19
CA PHE A 46 -3.86 -10.69 12.79
C PHE A 46 -3.20 -11.81 11.97
N ASN A 47 -2.37 -12.64 12.60
CA ASN A 47 -1.69 -13.74 11.92
C ASN A 47 -2.55 -14.99 11.73
N GLU A 48 -3.76 -15.05 12.29
CA GLU A 48 -4.76 -16.08 11.98
C GLU A 48 -5.42 -15.79 10.61
N ASP A 49 -5.57 -16.81 9.76
CA ASP A 49 -6.09 -16.68 8.39
C ASP A 49 -7.63 -16.84 8.30
N ASP A 50 -8.35 -16.22 9.24
CA ASP A 50 -9.79 -16.41 9.43
C ASP A 50 -10.69 -15.50 8.59
N ARG A 51 -10.17 -14.37 8.09
CA ARG A 51 -10.92 -13.37 7.30
C ARG A 51 -10.07 -12.68 6.25
N ILE A 52 -10.74 -12.08 5.26
CA ILE A 52 -10.05 -11.25 4.26
C ILE A 52 -9.70 -9.89 4.89
N ARG A 53 -8.45 -9.46 4.74
CA ARG A 53 -7.96 -8.19 5.27
C ARG A 53 -7.44 -7.29 4.15
N LEU A 54 -7.80 -6.01 4.18
CA LEU A 54 -7.20 -4.96 3.36
C LEU A 54 -6.39 -4.04 4.26
N ILE A 55 -5.09 -3.95 3.98
CA ILE A 55 -4.17 -3.08 4.71
C ILE A 55 -3.75 -1.94 3.80
N GLU A 56 -4.21 -0.72 4.08
CA GLU A 56 -3.76 0.49 3.40
C GLU A 56 -2.47 0.99 4.10
N VAL A 57 -1.34 0.78 3.42
CA VAL A 57 -0.02 1.22 3.90
C VAL A 57 0.29 2.60 3.34
N MET A 58 0.38 3.60 4.20
CA MET A 58 0.73 4.96 3.80
C MET A 58 2.25 5.11 3.73
N ILE A 59 2.77 5.37 2.53
CA ILE A 59 4.18 5.66 2.27
C ILE A 59 4.34 7.03 1.62
N GLY A 60 5.55 7.60 1.69
CA GLY A 60 5.85 8.86 1.01
C GLY A 60 5.82 8.70 -0.51
N GLU A 61 5.35 9.72 -1.23
CA GLU A 61 5.17 9.67 -2.69
C GLU A 61 6.45 9.28 -3.46
N PHE A 62 7.61 9.75 -3.01
CA PHE A 62 8.91 9.44 -3.62
C PHE A 62 9.73 8.45 -2.80
N ASP A 63 9.13 7.80 -1.81
CA ASP A 63 9.79 6.74 -1.04
C ASP A 63 9.75 5.43 -1.84
N ALA A 64 10.93 4.92 -2.17
CA ALA A 64 11.08 3.79 -3.05
C ALA A 64 12.36 2.99 -2.73
N PRO A 65 12.38 1.68 -3.01
CA PRO A 65 13.58 0.87 -2.87
C PRO A 65 14.77 1.42 -3.68
N GLN A 66 15.98 1.40 -3.10
CA GLN A 66 17.19 1.94 -3.74
C GLN A 66 17.49 1.30 -5.11
N ASN A 67 17.24 0.01 -5.25
CA ASN A 67 17.39 -0.70 -6.52
C ASN A 67 16.39 -0.21 -7.59
N LEU A 68 15.17 0.19 -7.20
CA LEU A 68 14.19 0.77 -8.12
C LEU A 68 14.64 2.15 -8.61
N ILE A 69 15.19 2.97 -7.71
CA ILE A 69 15.71 4.30 -8.06
C ILE A 69 16.85 4.18 -9.09
N GLU A 70 17.82 3.30 -8.84
CA GLU A 70 18.93 3.12 -9.77
C GLU A 70 18.50 2.52 -11.11
N GLN A 71 17.57 1.57 -11.08
CA GLN A 71 17.01 0.99 -12.30
C GLN A 71 16.27 2.05 -13.12
N ALA A 72 15.48 2.92 -12.48
CA ALA A 72 14.78 4.01 -13.15
C ALA A 72 15.77 4.96 -13.87
N ARG A 73 16.88 5.31 -13.21
CA ARG A 73 17.95 6.14 -13.79
C ARG A 73 18.64 5.47 -14.98
N ILE A 74 18.79 4.14 -14.98
CA ILE A 74 19.36 3.41 -16.12
C ILE A 74 18.36 3.39 -17.27
N SER A 75 17.09 3.09 -17.01
CA SER A 75 16.03 3.07 -18.01
C SER A 75 15.83 4.44 -18.68
N GLU A 76 15.88 5.54 -17.92
CA GLU A 76 15.80 6.90 -18.44
C GLU A 76 16.89 7.17 -19.50
N LYS A 77 18.15 6.85 -19.18
CA LYS A 77 19.30 7.02 -20.09
C LYS A 77 19.24 6.18 -21.37
N ILE A 78 18.47 5.09 -21.38
CA ILE A 78 18.32 4.22 -22.55
C ILE A 78 17.25 4.76 -23.50
N ASN A 79 16.26 5.48 -22.98
CA ASN A 79 15.13 6.00 -23.76
C ASN A 79 15.36 7.42 -24.27
N GLU A 80 16.35 8.14 -23.73
CA GLU A 80 16.85 9.43 -24.25
C GLU A 80 17.93 9.23 -25.33
#